data_AF-A0A5K0UV48-F1
#
_entry.id   AF-A0A5K0UV48-F1
#
_cell.length_a   1.000
_cell.length_b   1.000
_cell.length_c   1.000
_cell.angle_alpha   90.00
_cell.angle_beta   90.00
_cell.angle_gamma   90.00
#
_symmetry.space_group_name_H-M   'P 1'
#
loop_
_entity.id
_entity.type
_entity.pdbx_description
1 polymer ?
#
loop_
_entity_poly.entity_id
_entity_poly.type
_entity_poly.pdbx_seq_one_letter_code
_entity_poly.pdbx_strand_id
1 'polypeptide(L)' 'WEANSYGYHGDDGFLYHGQGKGDTFGPKFTTGDTVGGGINYASHELFFT' A
#
# COMPACT_ATOMS: atom_id res chain seq x y z
N TRP A 1 11.44 -2.25 -4.04
CA TRP A 1 10.43 -1.92 -5.04
C TRP A 1 10.83 -2.53 -6.34
N GLU A 2 10.02 -3.46 -6.82
CA GLU A 2 10.28 -4.20 -8.05
C GLU A 2 9.14 -3.95 -9.03
N ALA A 3 9.38 -4.14 -10.32
CA ALA A 3 8.31 -4.11 -11.31
C ALA A 3 7.16 -5.05 -10.89
N ASN A 4 5.92 -4.60 -11.10
CA ASN A 4 4.69 -5.33 -10.75
C ASN A 4 4.49 -5.58 -9.24
N SER A 5 5.08 -4.75 -8.37
CA SER A 5 4.83 -4.77 -6.92
C SER A 5 3.98 -3.57 -6.47
N TYR A 6 3.16 -3.80 -5.44
CA TYR A 6 2.40 -2.76 -4.74
C TYR A 6 2.74 -2.80 -3.25
N GLY A 7 2.90 -1.64 -2.63
CA GLY A 7 3.18 -1.52 -1.20
C GLY A 7 2.53 -0.29 -0.58
N TYR A 8 2.11 -0.40 0.67
CA TYR A 8 1.66 0.70 1.51
C TYR A 8 2.63 0.81 2.69
N HIS A 9 3.32 1.94 2.81
CA HIS A 9 4.40 2.14 3.77
C HIS A 9 3.94 2.91 5.01
N GLY A 10 4.42 2.49 6.18
CA GLY A 10 3.99 3.04 7.47
C GLY A 10 4.70 4.33 7.86
N ASP A 11 5.91 4.58 7.35
CA ASP A 11 6.73 5.74 7.70
C ASP A 11 6.23 7.05 7.06
N ASP A 12 5.59 6.96 5.89
CA ASP A 12 5.08 8.09 5.11
C ASP A 12 3.57 8.02 4.80
N GLY A 13 2.96 6.83 4.88
CA GLY A 13 1.57 6.61 4.51
C GLY A 13 1.34 6.57 3.00
N PHE A 14 2.40 6.35 2.21
CA PHE A 14 2.34 6.40 0.75
C PHE A 14 2.05 5.04 0.14
N LEU A 15 1.37 5.08 -1.02
CA LEU A 15 1.20 3.95 -1.91
C LEU A 15 2.32 3.94 -2.94
N TYR A 16 2.80 2.74 -3.20
CA TYR A 16 4.03 2.49 -3.93
C TYR A 16 3.80 1.42 -5.00
N HIS A 17 3.88 1.80 -6.28
CA HIS A 17 3.61 0.93 -7.45
C HIS A 17 4.86 0.65 -8.31
N GLY A 18 5.74 -0.22 -7.83
CA GLY A 18 6.91 -0.75 -8.54
C GLY A 18 8.08 0.19 -8.83
N GLN A 19 7.90 1.51 -8.85
CA GLN A 19 8.98 2.50 -9.05
C GLN A 19 9.12 3.35 -7.81
N GLY A 20 10.32 3.52 -7.22
CA GLY A 20 10.56 4.11 -5.89
C GLY A 20 9.97 5.50 -5.54
N LYS A 21 9.14 6.10 -6.39
CA LYS A 21 8.34 7.31 -6.13
C LYS A 21 6.94 6.94 -5.66
N GLY A 22 6.49 7.52 -4.55
CA GLY A 22 5.17 7.25 -3.99
C GLY A 22 4.16 8.35 -4.17
N ASP A 23 2.92 7.92 -4.01
CA ASP A 23 1.73 8.77 -4.03
C ASP A 23 1.09 8.80 -2.63
N THR A 24 0.56 9.94 -2.24
CA THR A 24 -0.19 10.07 -0.99
C THR A 24 -1.43 9.17 -1.02
N PHE A 25 -1.62 8.37 0.03
CA PHE A 25 -2.69 7.37 0.05
C PHE A 25 -3.45 7.33 1.38
N GLY A 26 -2.78 6.98 2.47
CA GLY A 26 -3.41 6.72 3.76
C GLY A 26 -2.66 7.36 4.93
N PRO A 27 -3.12 7.12 6.18
CA PRO A 27 -2.37 7.53 7.35
C PRO A 27 -1.02 6.80 7.45
N LYS A 28 -0.14 7.30 8.31
CA LYS A 28 1.00 6.51 8.77
C LYS A 28 0.50 5.43 9.74
N PHE A 29 1.25 4.34 9.87
CA PHE A 29 0.97 3.30 10.84
C PHE A 29 2.26 2.88 11.56
N THR A 30 2.11 2.40 12.79
CA THR A 30 3.23 2.16 13.71
C THR A 30 2.99 0.93 14.60
N THR A 31 3.89 0.72 15.56
CA THR A 31 3.80 -0.36 16.55
C THR A 31 2.45 -0.34 17.26
N GLY A 32 1.71 -1.44 17.16
CA GLY A 32 0.39 -1.62 17.76
C GLY A 32 -0.76 -1.54 16.76
N ASP A 33 -0.53 -0.97 15.57
CA ASP A 33 -1.54 -0.93 14.51
C ASP A 33 -1.62 -2.29 13.78
N THR A 34 -2.80 -2.60 13.26
CA THR A 34 -3.03 -3.73 12.35
C THR A 34 -3.36 -3.17 10.98
N VAL A 35 -2.60 -3.57 9.96
CA VAL A 35 -2.83 -3.16 8.56
C VAL A 35 -3.29 -4.37 7.76
N GLY A 36 -4.45 -4.24 7.11
CA GLY A 36 -4.98 -5.25 6.20
C GLY A 36 -4.58 -4.97 4.75
N GLY A 37 -4.48 -6.04 3.96
CA GLY A 37 -4.27 -5.97 2.51
C GLY A 37 -5.17 -6.96 1.79
N GLY A 38 -5.79 -6.52 0.70
CA GLY A 38 -6.75 -7.33 -0.07
C GLY A 38 -6.64 -7.11 -1.57
N ILE A 39 -7.01 -8.14 -2.33
CA ILE A 39 -7.13 -8.11 -3.79
C ILE A 39 -8.52 -8.59 -4.17
N ASN A 40 -9.22 -7.77 -4.94
CA ASN A 40 -10.46 -8.15 -5.59
C ASN A 40 -10.18 -8.51 -7.07
N TYR A 41 -10.22 -9.79 -7.40
CA TYR A 41 -10.00 -10.26 -8.77
C TYR A 41 -11.16 -9.98 -9.72
N ALA A 42 -12.37 -9.73 -9.22
CA ALA A 42 -13.51 -9.42 -10.09
C ALA A 42 -13.44 -7.99 -10.61
N SER A 43 -13.02 -7.03 -9.76
CA SER A 43 -12.85 -5.62 -10.14
C SER A 43 -11.41 -5.26 -10.53
N HIS A 44 -10.45 -6.18 -10.35
CA HIS A 44 -9.02 -5.93 -10.51
C HIS A 44 -8.48 -4.80 -9.62
N GLU A 45 -8.91 -4.79 -8.35
CA GLU A 45 -8.54 -3.76 -7.38
C GLU A 45 -7.67 -4.32 -6.24
N LEU A 46 -6.77 -3.48 -5.75
CA LEU A 46 -6.00 -3.66 -4.52
C LEU A 46 -6.48 -2.64 -3.49
N PHE A 47 -6.66 -3.06 -2.24
CA PHE A 47 -7.03 -2.15 -1.15
C PHE A 47 -6.30 -2.49 0.16
N PHE A 48 -6.24 -1.50 1.05
CA PHE A 48 -5.70 -1.61 2.39
C PHE A 48 -6.75 -1.16 3.41
N THR A 49 -6.67 -1.68 4.64
CA THR A 49 -7.53 -1.31 5.78
C THR A 49 -6.73 -1.01 7.02
#